data_AF-A0A938K307-F1
#
_entry.id   AF-A0A938K307-F1
#
_cell.length_a   1.000
_cell.length_b   1.000
_cell.length_c   1.000
_cell.angle_alpha   90.00
_cell.angle_beta   90.00
_cell.angle_gamma   90.00
#
_symmetry.space_group_name_H-M   'P 1'
#
loop_
_entity.id
_entity.type
_entity.pdbx_description
1 polymer ?
#
loop_
_entity_poly.entity_id
_entity_poly.type
_entity_poly.pdbx_seq_one_letter_code
_entity_poly.pdbx_strand_id
1 'polypeptide(L)'
;MPDEKQHAHELVEQLAPHQLSALVGLLGAMLDPVSRKLTAAPVDDEPESGEERREVDQTKKWLRRRGGKGISHQEVLQDFGLTTEDFGRFGGGKKA
;
A
#
# COMPACT_ATOMS: atom_id res chain seq x y z
N MET A 1 31.55 -6.19 -10.35
CA MET A 1 30.28 -5.62 -10.83
C MET A 1 30.22 -4.07 -10.95
N PRO A 2 31.31 -3.29 -11.13
CA PRO A 2 31.17 -1.88 -11.51
C PRO A 2 30.86 -1.68 -13.01
N ASP A 3 31.23 -2.65 -13.85
CA ASP A 3 31.09 -2.59 -15.31
C ASP A 3 29.63 -2.51 -15.79
N GLU A 4 28.72 -3.29 -15.20
CA GLU A 4 27.32 -3.33 -15.63
C GLU A 4 26.57 -2.01 -15.36
N LYS A 5 26.91 -1.34 -14.26
CA LYS A 5 26.31 -0.05 -13.93
C LYS A 5 26.82 1.05 -14.87
N GLN A 6 28.12 1.06 -15.15
CA GLN A 6 28.73 1.99 -16.10
C GLN A 6 28.14 1.81 -17.50
N HIS A 7 28.04 0.57 -17.96
CA HIS A 7 27.45 0.23 -19.25
C HIS A 7 25.96 0.64 -19.35
N ALA A 8 25.18 0.43 -18.28
CA ALA A 8 23.79 0.88 -18.24
C ALA A 8 23.68 2.40 -18.38
N HIS A 9 24.58 3.18 -17.76
CA HIS A 9 24.61 4.64 -17.93
C HIS A 9 24.90 5.03 -19.38
N GLU A 10 25.87 4.40 -20.04
CA GLU A 10 26.20 4.69 -21.45
C GLU A 10 25.03 4.38 -22.40
N LEU A 11 24.25 3.33 -22.13
CA LEU A 11 23.06 3.01 -22.90
C LEU A 11 21.95 4.05 -22.70
N VAL A 12 21.77 4.52 -21.46
CA VAL A 12 20.78 5.56 -21.12
C VAL A 12 21.05 6.86 -21.88
N GLU A 13 22.31 7.28 -22.00
CA GLU A 13 22.71 8.50 -22.72
C GLU A 13 22.39 8.45 -24.23
N GLN A 14 22.20 7.25 -24.80
CA GLN A 14 21.93 7.07 -26.23
C GLN A 14 20.42 6.99 -26.56
N LEU A 15 19.55 6.99 -25.55
CA LEU A 15 18.11 6.82 -25.75
C LEU A 15 17.42 8.08 -26.25
N ALA A 16 16.42 7.91 -27.12
CA ALA A 16 15.51 8.99 -27.46
C ALA A 16 14.61 9.35 -26.24
N PRO A 17 14.13 10.60 -26.12
CA PRO A 17 13.37 11.05 -24.93
C PRO A 17 12.14 10.18 -24.57
N HIS A 18 11.44 9.65 -25.57
CA HIS A 18 10.29 8.78 -25.37
C HIS A 18 10.67 7.41 -24.79
N GLN A 19 11.84 6.88 -25.16
CA GLN A 19 12.37 5.62 -24.65
C GLN A 19 12.88 5.78 -23.22
N LEU A 20 13.51 6.92 -22.91
CA LEU A 20 13.93 7.25 -21.56
C LEU A 20 12.74 7.31 -20.59
N SER A 21 11.63 7.91 -21.02
CA SER A 21 10.40 7.97 -20.22
C SER A 21 9.83 6.58 -19.92
N ALA A 22 9.82 5.68 -20.91
CA ALA A 22 9.42 4.28 -20.72
C ALA A 22 10.37 3.53 -19.77
N LEU A 23 11.68 3.74 -19.89
CA LEU A 23 12.69 3.14 -19.02
C LEU A 23 12.54 3.60 -17.56
N VAL A 24 12.29 4.89 -17.32
CA VAL A 24 12.04 5.42 -15.97
C VAL A 24 10.79 4.76 -15.36
N GLY A 25 9.72 4.59 -16.14
CA GLY A 25 8.52 3.86 -15.69
C GLY A 25 8.82 2.42 -15.31
N LEU A 26 9.60 1.71 -16.14
CA LEU A 26 10.03 0.33 -15.87
C LEU A 26 10.89 0.23 -14.60
N LEU A 27 11.90 1.08 -14.47
CA LEU A 27 12.77 1.12 -13.28
C LEU A 27 11.97 1.49 -12.03
N GLY A 28 11.02 2.42 -12.13
CA GLY A 28 10.10 2.76 -11.04
C GLY A 28 9.28 1.56 -10.57
N ALA A 29 8.76 0.75 -11.50
CA ALA A 29 8.03 -0.47 -11.16
C ALA A 29 8.93 -1.53 -10.51
N MET A 30 10.16 -1.73 -11.03
CA MET A 30 11.12 -2.70 -10.47
C MET A 30 11.63 -2.29 -9.08
N LEU A 31 11.70 -0.98 -8.82
CA LEU A 31 12.22 -0.41 -7.58
C LEU A 31 11.10 0.02 -6.62
N ASP A 32 9.84 -0.32 -6.91
CA ASP A 32 8.71 0.02 -6.06
C ASP A 32 8.95 -0.50 -4.63
N PRO A 33 8.96 0.39 -3.62
CA PRO A 33 9.34 0.01 -2.26
C PRO A 33 8.37 -0.98 -1.63
N VAL A 34 7.10 -0.98 -2.03
CA VAL A 34 6.11 -1.95 -1.54
C VAL A 34 6.40 -3.32 -2.14
N SER A 35 6.54 -3.41 -3.46
CA SER A 35 6.86 -4.66 -4.18
C SER A 35 8.18 -5.26 -3.70
N ARG A 36 9.20 -4.43 -3.44
CA ARG A 36 10.47 -4.88 -2.87
C ARG A 36 10.32 -5.43 -1.47
N LYS A 37 9.57 -4.75 -0.59
CA LYS A 37 9.29 -5.23 0.77
C LYS A 37 8.53 -6.55 0.75
N LEU A 38 7.53 -6.68 -0.14
CA LEU A 38 6.75 -7.90 -0.30
C LEU A 38 7.59 -9.06 -0.83
N THR A 39 8.50 -8.80 -1.79
CA THR A 39 9.39 -9.84 -2.32
C THR A 39 10.41 -10.33 -1.30
N ALA A 40 10.88 -9.43 -0.42
CA ALA A 40 11.82 -9.77 0.64
C ALA A 40 11.12 -10.32 1.91
N ALA A 41 9.80 -10.20 2.01
CA ALA A 41 9.05 -10.72 3.14
C ALA A 41 9.04 -12.25 3.08
N PRO A 42 9.25 -12.94 4.22
CA PRO A 42 8.99 -14.36 4.29
C PRO A 42 7.50 -14.63 4.00
N VAL A 43 7.21 -15.80 3.44
CA VAL A 43 5.82 -16.27 3.30
C VAL A 43 5.25 -16.44 4.71
N ASP A 44 4.04 -15.93 4.91
CA ASP A 44 3.28 -16.16 6.14
C ASP A 44 2.66 -17.57 6.09
N ASP A 45 3.43 -18.55 6.54
CA ASP A 45 3.06 -19.96 6.64
C ASP A 45 2.56 -20.33 8.04
N GLU A 46 2.28 -19.34 8.90
CA GLU A 46 1.79 -19.60 10.26
C GLU A 46 0.36 -20.17 10.20
N PRO A 47 0.10 -21.28 10.92
CA PRO A 47 -1.25 -21.85 10.93
C PRO A 47 -2.19 -20.91 11.68
N GLU A 48 -3.35 -20.61 11.07
CA GLU A 48 -4.44 -19.90 11.75
C GLU A 48 -4.80 -20.64 13.05
N SER A 49 -4.69 -19.96 14.18
CA SER A 49 -5.05 -20.50 15.47
C SER A 49 -6.56 -20.72 15.57
N GLY A 50 -6.96 -21.61 16.48
CA GLY A 50 -8.38 -21.86 16.72
C GLY A 50 -9.14 -20.63 17.25
N GLU A 51 -8.42 -19.68 17.88
CA GLU A 51 -8.99 -18.42 18.38
C GLU A 51 -9.24 -17.45 17.23
N GLU A 52 -8.22 -17.18 16.41
CA GLU A 52 -8.34 -16.32 15.22
C GLU A 52 -9.46 -16.78 14.30
N ARG A 53 -9.54 -18.10 14.05
CA ARG A 53 -10.61 -18.67 13.24
C ARG A 53 -12.00 -18.39 13.80
N ARG A 54 -12.16 -18.43 15.13
CA ARG A 54 -13.43 -18.09 15.80
C ARG A 54 -13.74 -16.60 15.68
N GLU A 55 -12.74 -15.72 15.81
CA GLU A 55 -12.92 -14.28 15.66
C GLU A 55 -13.31 -13.89 14.23
N VAL A 56 -12.67 -14.50 13.24
CA VAL A 56 -13.01 -14.35 11.82
C VAL A 56 -14.45 -14.82 11.57
N ASP A 57 -14.84 -15.97 12.11
CA ASP A 57 -16.21 -16.49 11.98
C ASP A 57 -17.25 -15.59 12.66
N GLN A 58 -16.93 -15.03 13.83
CA GLN A 58 -17.78 -14.05 14.51
C GLN A 58 -17.96 -12.80 13.68
N THR A 59 -16.87 -12.26 13.11
CA THR A 59 -16.89 -11.09 12.22
C THR A 59 -17.72 -11.35 10.97
N LYS A 60 -17.55 -12.52 10.33
CA LYS A 60 -18.36 -12.94 9.19
C LYS A 60 -19.85 -13.04 9.54
N LYS A 61 -20.20 -13.58 10.70
CA LYS A 61 -21.59 -13.65 11.19
C LYS A 61 -22.17 -12.26 11.46
N TRP A 62 -21.41 -11.38 12.09
CA TRP A 62 -21.81 -9.99 12.32
C TRP A 62 -22.08 -9.26 11.01
N LEU A 63 -21.20 -9.38 10.02
CA LEU A 63 -21.35 -8.73 8.72
C LEU A 63 -22.59 -9.23 7.97
N ARG A 64 -22.85 -10.55 8.03
CA ARG A 64 -24.07 -11.14 7.44
C ARG A 64 -25.34 -10.62 8.10
N ARG A 65 -25.37 -10.53 9.44
CA ARG A 65 -26.50 -9.95 10.18
C ARG A 65 -26.77 -8.50 9.77
N ARG A 66 -25.72 -7.78 9.37
CA ARG A 66 -25.76 -6.39 8.90
C ARG A 66 -26.03 -6.26 7.39
N GLY A 67 -26.47 -7.34 6.74
CA GLY A 67 -26.79 -7.35 5.31
C GLY A 67 -25.56 -7.24 4.40
N GLY A 68 -24.39 -7.65 4.89
CA GLY A 68 -23.13 -7.56 4.14
C GLY A 68 -22.48 -6.18 4.18
N LYS A 69 -23.07 -5.20 4.88
CA LYS A 69 -22.56 -3.83 4.96
C LYS A 69 -21.72 -3.65 6.21
N GLY A 70 -20.49 -3.16 6.02
CA GLY A 70 -19.59 -2.82 7.13
C GLY A 70 -20.04 -1.58 7.89
N ILE A 71 -19.21 -1.15 8.84
CA ILE A 71 -19.37 0.12 9.56
C ILE A 71 -19.21 1.25 8.54
N SER A 72 -20.12 2.22 8.53
CA SER A 72 -20.01 3.37 7.63
C SER A 72 -18.88 4.30 8.08
N HIS A 73 -18.27 5.04 7.16
CA HIS A 73 -17.24 6.03 7.53
C HIS A 73 -17.73 7.02 8.59
N GLN A 74 -18.98 7.47 8.49
CA GLN A 74 -19.56 8.42 9.45
C GLN A 74 -19.80 7.80 10.84
N GLU A 75 -20.16 6.52 10.89
CA GLU A 75 -20.28 5.78 12.16
C GLU A 75 -18.92 5.61 12.83
N VAL A 76 -17.87 5.29 12.05
CA VAL A 76 -16.49 5.28 12.57
C VAL A 76 -16.12 6.65 13.14
N LEU A 77 -16.36 7.74 12.41
CA LEU A 77 -16.06 9.09 12.90
C LEU A 77 -16.76 9.37 14.24
N GLN A 78 -18.05 9.04 14.33
CA GLN A 78 -18.83 9.23 15.55
C GLN A 78 -18.28 8.41 16.74
N ASP A 79 -17.94 7.13 16.52
CA ASP A 79 -17.40 6.24 17.55
C ASP A 79 -16.09 6.76 18.14
N PHE A 80 -15.25 7.39 17.31
CA PHE A 80 -13.99 7.99 17.72
C PHE A 80 -14.13 9.44 18.23
N GLY A 81 -15.34 10.00 18.26
CA GLY A 81 -15.59 11.40 18.66
C GLY A 81 -15.01 12.42 17.68
N LEU A 82 -14.86 12.03 16.41
CA LEU A 82 -14.29 12.82 15.34
C LEU A 82 -15.37 13.28 14.35
N THR A 83 -15.00 14.31 13.60
CA THR A 83 -15.71 14.83 12.44
C THR A 83 -14.80 14.77 11.23
N THR A 84 -15.37 14.85 10.02
CA THR A 84 -14.58 14.94 8.78
C THR A 84 -13.68 16.19 8.77
N GLU A 85 -14.09 17.26 9.47
CA GLU A 85 -13.38 18.53 9.57
C GLU A 85 -12.08 18.41 10.39
N ASP A 86 -12.06 17.50 11.37
CA ASP A 86 -10.86 17.24 12.20
C ASP A 86 -9.67 16.79 11.34
N PHE A 87 -9.91 16.02 10.27
CA PHE A 87 -8.86 15.58 9.34
C PHE A 87 -8.26 16.74 8.52
N GLY A 88 -9.07 17.76 8.20
CA GLY A 88 -8.58 19.00 7.59
C GLY A 88 -7.70 19.80 8.53
N ARG A 89 -8.00 19.77 9.84
CA ARG A 89 -7.21 20.42 10.89
C ARG A 89 -5.89 19.70 11.16
N PHE A 90 -5.85 18.36 11.07
CA PHE A 90 -4.63 17.56 11.21
C PHE A 90 -3.66 17.70 10.03
N GLY A 91 -4.17 17.99 8.82
CA GLY A 91 -3.35 18.25 7.62
C GLY A 91 -2.82 19.68 7.48
N GLY A 92 -3.14 20.59 8.42
CA GLY A 92 -2.90 22.03 8.34
C GLY A 92 -1.46 22.53 8.56
N GLY A 93 -0.45 21.69 8.30
CA GLY A 93 0.94 22.14 8.18
C GLY A 93 1.11 22.95 6.90
N LYS A 94 1.02 24.28 7.00
CA LYS A 94 1.24 25.23 5.90
C LYS A 94 2.45 24.82 5.07
N LYS A 95 2.24 24.71 3.76
CA LYS A 95 3.26 25.05 2.76
C LYS A 95 3.63 26.52 3.03
N ALA A 96 4.82 26.74 3.58
CA ALA A 96 5.51 28.03 3.62
C ALA A 96 6.92 27.79 3.06
#